data_AF-G9A366-F1
#
_entry.id   AF-G9A366-F1
#
_cell.length_a   1.000
_cell.length_b   1.000
_cell.length_c   1.000
_cell.angle_alpha   90.00
_cell.angle_beta   90.00
_cell.angle_gamma   90.00
#
_symmetry.space_group_name_H-M   'P 1'
#
loop_
_entity.id
_entity.type
_entity.pdbx_description
1 polymer ?
#
loop_
_entity_poly.entity_id
_entity_poly.type
_entity_poly.pdbx_seq_one_letter_code
_entity_poly.pdbx_strand_id
1 'polypeptide(L)'
;MTRKLYALCGTDRTRPFSPHVWKTKLSLAHKGLAFDVVPVGFTEIPMLEQGVTKIVPLFRDGEKLVSDSFDIALYLEEAYPDRPTLFRGEGGKAMARFVEGWSQMTLHPAIGRIAIMDIHDSLEPVDRAYFRQSREKRFGTSLEATAEAGRVDLETFSATLEPLRHMLKFQPFIGGDGPLFADYIVFGALQWARIVSPHRLLAAGDVVSDWFERCLDLHDGLGRSVTAA
;
A
#
# COMPACT_ATOMS: atom_id res chain seq x y z
N MET A 1 11.62 23.39 -4.73
CA MET A 1 10.14 23.32 -4.51
C MET A 1 9.85 22.04 -3.77
N THR A 2 8.96 22.07 -2.78
CA THR A 2 8.71 20.91 -1.91
C THR A 2 7.66 19.99 -2.52
N ARG A 3 7.99 18.69 -2.64
CA ARG A 3 7.07 17.65 -3.10
C ARG A 3 6.09 17.31 -1.98
N LYS A 4 4.82 17.07 -2.30
CA LYS A 4 3.80 16.66 -1.32
C LYS A 4 3.17 15.33 -1.72
N LEU A 5 2.97 14.47 -0.74
CA LEU A 5 2.23 13.21 -0.88
C LEU A 5 1.02 13.23 0.04
N TYR A 6 -0.17 13.26 -0.54
CA TYR A 6 -1.42 13.16 0.21
C TYR A 6 -1.66 11.70 0.60
N ALA A 7 -1.80 11.45 1.89
CA ALA A 7 -1.77 10.11 2.48
C ALA A 7 -2.97 9.84 3.39
N LEU A 8 -3.67 8.73 3.14
CA LEU A 8 -4.81 8.33 3.98
C LEU A 8 -4.35 7.95 5.39
N CYS A 9 -4.90 8.64 6.38
CA CYS A 9 -4.71 8.36 7.81
C CYS A 9 -6.07 8.19 8.49
N GLY A 10 -6.05 7.58 9.67
CA GLY A 10 -7.21 7.53 10.56
C GLY A 10 -7.20 8.71 11.52
N THR A 11 -7.73 8.49 12.72
CA THR A 11 -7.67 9.47 13.83
C THR A 11 -6.23 9.88 14.14
N ASP A 12 -5.28 8.93 14.12
CA ASP A 12 -3.86 9.24 14.20
C ASP A 12 -3.32 9.67 12.82
N ARG A 13 -3.22 10.99 12.64
CA ARG A 13 -2.72 11.63 11.42
C ARG A 13 -1.25 11.31 11.12
N THR A 14 -0.48 10.74 12.05
CA THR A 14 0.91 10.35 11.81
C THR A 14 1.07 8.94 11.23
N ARG A 15 -0.03 8.17 11.14
CA ARG A 15 -0.02 6.76 10.76
C ARG A 15 -0.73 6.53 9.41
N PRO A 16 -0.10 6.87 8.27
CA PRO A 16 -0.69 6.58 6.98
C PRO A 16 -0.75 5.08 6.74
N PHE A 17 -1.94 4.56 6.43
CA PHE A 17 -2.15 3.11 6.34
C PHE A 17 -2.49 2.62 4.92
N SER A 18 -2.79 3.52 3.98
CA SER A 18 -3.18 3.10 2.63
C SER A 18 -2.07 2.29 1.94
N PRO A 19 -2.37 1.08 1.41
CA PRO A 19 -1.38 0.27 0.72
C PRO A 19 -0.83 0.98 -0.51
N HIS A 20 -1.67 1.76 -1.21
CA HIS A 20 -1.27 2.52 -2.39
C HIS A 20 -0.35 3.70 -2.05
N VAL A 21 -0.56 4.35 -0.90
CA VAL A 21 0.34 5.41 -0.43
C VAL A 21 1.71 4.85 -0.10
N TRP A 22 1.78 3.65 0.50
CA TRP A 22 3.05 2.99 0.79
C TRP A 22 3.87 2.62 -0.45
N LYS A 23 3.20 2.23 -1.55
CA LYS A 23 3.85 2.07 -2.86
C LYS A 23 4.59 3.35 -3.25
N THR A 24 3.90 4.50 -3.19
CA THR A 24 4.47 5.80 -3.56
C THR A 24 5.54 6.28 -2.58
N LYS A 25 5.38 6.08 -1.26
CA LYS A 25 6.42 6.42 -0.26
C LYS A 25 7.73 5.71 -0.59
N LEU A 26 7.69 4.41 -0.86
CA LEU A 26 8.87 3.63 -1.22
C LEU A 26 9.41 4.02 -2.61
N SER A 27 8.56 4.33 -3.58
CA SER A 27 9.01 4.83 -4.89
C SER A 27 9.75 6.16 -4.81
N LEU A 28 9.26 7.12 -4.00
CA LEU A 28 9.93 8.41 -3.80
C LEU A 28 11.27 8.22 -3.09
N ALA A 29 11.31 7.37 -2.07
CA ALA A 29 12.53 7.05 -1.35
C ALA A 29 13.56 6.29 -2.21
N HIS A 30 13.11 5.34 -3.04
CA HIS A 30 13.93 4.65 -4.05
C HIS A 30 14.60 5.65 -5.01
N LYS A 31 13.85 6.67 -5.44
CA LYS A 31 14.37 7.74 -6.30
C LYS A 31 15.23 8.77 -5.54
N GLY A 32 15.38 8.64 -4.22
CA GLY A 32 16.11 9.58 -3.37
C GLY A 32 15.48 10.97 -3.33
N LEU A 33 14.15 11.06 -3.45
CA LEU A 33 13.42 12.32 -3.49
C LEU A 33 12.83 12.63 -2.12
N ALA A 34 13.19 13.77 -1.55
CA ALA A 34 12.52 14.29 -0.35
C ALA A 34 11.09 14.74 -0.67
N PHE A 35 10.17 14.49 0.26
CA PHE A 35 8.75 14.85 0.15
C PHE A 35 8.14 15.07 1.54
N ASP A 36 7.10 15.90 1.60
CA ASP A 36 6.25 16.07 2.77
C ASP A 36 5.02 15.18 2.66
N VAL A 37 4.61 14.57 3.77
CA VAL A 37 3.35 13.82 3.85
C VAL A 37 2.25 14.76 4.33
N VAL A 38 1.16 14.84 3.58
CA VAL A 38 -0.05 15.57 3.97
C VAL A 38 -1.11 14.54 4.38
N PRO A 39 -1.44 14.41 5.67
CA PRO A 39 -2.40 13.42 6.13
C PRO A 39 -3.83 13.83 5.79
N VAL A 40 -4.63 12.88 5.30
CA VAL A 40 -6.02 13.12 4.87
C VAL A 40 -6.92 11.97 5.33
N GLY A 41 -8.16 12.29 5.69
CA GLY A 41 -9.25 11.35 5.95
C GLY A 41 -10.01 11.01 4.66
N PHE A 42 -10.89 10.01 4.72
CA PHE A 42 -11.64 9.54 3.54
C PHE A 42 -12.53 10.63 2.92
N THR A 43 -13.25 11.37 3.75
CA THR A 43 -14.17 12.42 3.32
C THR A 43 -13.47 13.70 2.87
N GLU A 44 -12.19 13.86 3.23
CA GLU A 44 -11.35 15.00 2.81
C GLU A 44 -10.78 14.82 1.39
N ILE A 45 -10.64 13.57 0.89
CA ILE A 45 -9.99 13.28 -0.41
C ILE A 45 -10.62 14.07 -1.57
N PRO A 46 -11.96 14.12 -1.73
CA PRO A 46 -12.57 14.85 -2.84
C PRO A 46 -12.41 16.38 -2.76
N MET A 47 -11.86 16.91 -1.67
CA MET A 47 -11.61 18.34 -1.48
C MET A 47 -10.16 18.73 -1.80
N LEU A 48 -9.26 17.74 -1.96
CA LEU A 48 -7.84 17.96 -2.19
C LEU A 48 -7.60 18.61 -3.55
N GLU A 49 -6.73 19.63 -3.58
CA GLU A 49 -6.27 20.27 -4.82
C GLU A 49 -7.44 20.61 -5.77
N GLN A 50 -8.48 21.26 -5.21
CA GLN A 50 -9.70 21.65 -5.93
C GLN A 50 -10.51 20.47 -6.51
N GLY A 51 -10.41 19.30 -5.87
CA GLY A 51 -11.19 18.10 -6.23
C GLY A 51 -10.66 17.35 -7.45
N VAL A 52 -9.36 17.47 -7.73
CA VAL A 52 -8.70 16.79 -8.87
C VAL A 52 -8.78 15.26 -8.81
N THR A 53 -8.99 14.69 -7.62
CA THR A 53 -9.06 13.25 -7.40
C THR A 53 -10.09 12.86 -6.35
N LYS A 54 -10.47 11.58 -6.36
CA LYS A 54 -11.33 10.94 -5.35
C LYS A 54 -10.61 9.78 -4.65
N ILE A 55 -9.33 9.58 -4.96
CA ILE A 55 -8.49 8.51 -4.42
C ILE A 55 -7.16 9.07 -3.92
N VAL A 56 -6.46 8.28 -3.12
CA VAL A 56 -5.08 8.53 -2.73
C VAL A 56 -4.22 7.30 -3.03
N PRO A 57 -2.92 7.47 -3.31
CA PRO A 57 -2.13 8.70 -3.21
C PRO A 57 -2.45 9.73 -4.30
N LEU A 58 -2.34 11.01 -3.91
CA LEU A 58 -2.15 12.14 -4.82
C LEU A 58 -0.74 12.69 -4.54
N PHE A 59 0.03 12.88 -5.60
CA PHE A 59 1.38 13.40 -5.53
C PHE A 59 1.46 14.75 -6.22
N ARG A 60 2.07 15.72 -5.53
CA ARG A 60 2.38 17.04 -6.07
C ARG A 60 3.88 17.21 -6.21
N ASP A 61 4.30 17.58 -7.40
CA ASP A 61 5.68 17.87 -7.75
C ASP A 61 5.77 19.24 -8.42
N GLY A 62 6.04 20.28 -7.63
CA GLY A 62 5.89 21.67 -8.05
C GLY A 62 4.43 21.98 -8.42
N GLU A 63 4.18 22.20 -9.70
CA GLU A 63 2.83 22.45 -10.26
C GLU A 63 2.15 21.17 -10.78
N LYS A 64 2.91 20.08 -10.97
CA LYS A 64 2.36 18.82 -11.48
C LYS A 64 1.61 18.08 -10.37
N LEU A 65 0.39 17.67 -10.68
CA LEU A 65 -0.41 16.76 -9.86
C LEU A 65 -0.55 15.42 -10.59
N VAL A 66 -0.26 14.33 -9.89
CA VAL A 66 -0.39 12.96 -10.40
C VAL A 66 -1.12 12.13 -9.35
N SER A 67 -2.24 11.52 -9.75
CA SER A 67 -3.05 10.62 -8.93
C SER A 67 -2.82 9.18 -9.40
N ASP A 68 -3.14 8.20 -8.54
CA ASP A 68 -2.89 6.76 -8.72
C ASP A 68 -1.42 6.36 -8.50
N SER A 69 -1.21 5.33 -7.67
CA SER A 69 0.14 4.92 -7.26
C SER A 69 1.00 4.40 -8.42
N PHE A 70 0.38 3.75 -9.42
CA PHE A 70 1.10 3.23 -10.58
C PHE A 70 1.45 4.36 -11.54
N ASP A 71 0.50 5.26 -11.80
CA ASP A 71 0.75 6.44 -12.65
C ASP A 71 1.78 7.37 -12.03
N ILE A 72 1.79 7.52 -10.70
CA ILE A 72 2.87 8.21 -9.97
C ILE A 72 4.22 7.50 -10.20
N ALA A 73 4.29 6.18 -10.12
CA ALA A 73 5.54 5.45 -10.36
C ALA A 73 6.04 5.62 -11.81
N LEU A 74 5.14 5.61 -12.80
CA LEU A 74 5.48 5.90 -14.20
C LEU A 74 5.98 7.34 -14.37
N TYR A 75 5.30 8.31 -13.77
CA TYR A 75 5.75 9.71 -13.76
C TYR A 75 7.13 9.85 -13.13
N LEU A 76 7.39 9.21 -11.99
CA LEU A 76 8.69 9.26 -11.34
C LEU A 76 9.80 8.60 -12.16
N GLU A 77 9.47 7.57 -12.94
CA GLU A 77 10.42 6.94 -13.86
C GLU A 77 10.81 7.87 -15.00
N GLU A 78 9.84 8.63 -15.55
CA GLU A 78 10.05 9.55 -16.67
C GLU A 78 10.67 10.88 -16.24
N ALA A 79 10.17 11.49 -15.16
CA ALA A 79 10.59 12.81 -14.70
C ALA A 79 11.95 12.80 -14.00
N TYR A 80 12.39 11.63 -13.52
CA TYR A 80 13.67 11.45 -12.81
C TYR A 80 14.47 10.28 -13.39
N PRO A 81 14.93 10.37 -14.66
CA PRO A 81 15.65 9.28 -15.33
C PRO A 81 17.05 9.07 -14.76
N ASP A 82 17.68 10.10 -14.20
CA ASP A 82 19.01 10.03 -13.59
C ASP A 82 19.02 9.39 -12.19
N ARG A 83 17.85 8.98 -11.68
CA ARG A 83 17.68 8.32 -10.39
C ARG A 83 17.42 6.82 -10.60
N PRO A 84 17.70 5.96 -9.59
CA PRO A 84 17.50 4.52 -9.72
C PRO A 84 16.12 4.14 -10.27
N THR A 85 16.09 3.18 -11.20
CA THR A 85 14.88 2.82 -11.94
C THR A 85 13.87 2.05 -11.08
N LEU A 86 12.60 2.40 -11.20
CA LEU A 86 11.50 1.67 -10.54
C LEU A 86 11.11 0.39 -11.29
N PHE A 87 11.56 0.22 -12.54
CA PHE A 87 11.06 -0.85 -13.42
C PHE A 87 12.14 -1.64 -14.19
N ARG A 88 13.37 -1.12 -14.34
CA ARG A 88 14.39 -1.68 -15.26
C ARG A 88 13.87 -1.91 -16.69
N GLY A 89 13.15 -0.93 -17.23
CA GLY A 89 12.66 -0.93 -18.62
C GLY A 89 11.25 -1.49 -18.80
N GLU A 90 10.83 -1.60 -20.07
CA GLU A 90 9.43 -1.88 -20.43
C GLU A 90 8.94 -3.27 -19.95
N GLY A 91 9.81 -4.27 -19.95
CA GLY A 91 9.46 -5.60 -19.43
C GLY A 91 9.07 -5.57 -17.94
N GLY A 92 9.79 -4.79 -17.12
CA GLY A 92 9.45 -4.66 -15.72
C GLY A 92 8.23 -3.76 -15.46
N LYS A 93 7.95 -2.77 -16.33
CA LYS A 93 6.68 -2.03 -16.30
C LYS A 93 5.49 -2.96 -16.55
N ALA A 94 5.58 -3.80 -17.59
CA ALA A 94 4.53 -4.78 -17.91
C ALA A 94 4.35 -5.81 -16.78
N MET A 95 5.46 -6.34 -16.23
CA MET A 95 5.41 -7.26 -15.10
C MET A 95 4.79 -6.62 -13.85
N ALA A 96 5.12 -5.36 -13.57
CA ALA A 96 4.54 -4.65 -12.42
C ALA A 96 3.01 -4.53 -12.53
N ARG A 97 2.45 -4.37 -13.74
CA ARG A 97 0.98 -4.41 -13.93
C ARG A 97 0.38 -5.77 -13.58
N PHE A 98 1.04 -6.87 -13.93
CA PHE A 98 0.59 -8.21 -13.53
C PHE A 98 0.64 -8.40 -12.02
N VAL A 99 1.75 -8.00 -11.37
CA VAL A 99 1.91 -8.07 -9.91
C VAL A 99 0.89 -7.19 -9.19
N GLU A 100 0.58 -6.01 -9.74
CA GLU A 100 -0.51 -5.15 -9.27
C GLU A 100 -1.86 -5.86 -9.33
N GLY A 101 -2.19 -6.47 -10.48
CA GLY A 101 -3.43 -7.23 -10.66
C GLY A 101 -3.56 -8.35 -9.62
N TRP A 102 -2.52 -9.17 -9.45
CA TRP A 102 -2.51 -10.22 -8.44
C TRP A 102 -2.69 -9.67 -7.02
N SER A 103 -1.95 -8.63 -6.65
CA SER A 103 -2.06 -8.01 -5.33
C SER A 103 -3.48 -7.46 -5.07
N GLN A 104 -4.07 -6.75 -6.05
CA GLN A 104 -5.39 -6.15 -5.92
C GLN A 104 -6.54 -7.18 -5.94
N MET A 105 -6.37 -8.31 -6.64
CA MET A 105 -7.42 -9.32 -6.78
C MET A 105 -7.33 -10.42 -5.71
N THR A 106 -6.15 -10.65 -5.13
CA THR A 106 -5.92 -11.73 -4.17
C THR A 106 -5.64 -11.20 -2.76
N LEU A 107 -4.63 -10.34 -2.60
CA LEU A 107 -4.18 -9.90 -1.28
C LEU A 107 -5.11 -8.85 -0.67
N HIS A 108 -5.42 -7.80 -1.44
CA HIS A 108 -6.24 -6.68 -0.94
C HIS A 108 -7.65 -7.10 -0.46
N PRO A 109 -8.39 -7.97 -1.16
CA PRO A 109 -9.72 -8.39 -0.70
C PRO A 109 -9.66 -9.20 0.59
N ALA A 110 -8.69 -10.12 0.72
CA ALA A 110 -8.49 -10.92 1.93
C ALA A 110 -8.13 -10.02 3.12
N ILE A 111 -7.10 -9.17 2.98
CA ILE A 111 -6.68 -8.21 4.01
C ILE A 111 -7.83 -7.27 4.38
N GLY A 112 -8.56 -6.79 3.37
CA GLY A 112 -9.69 -5.88 3.56
C GLY A 112 -10.82 -6.49 4.37
N ARG A 113 -11.09 -7.79 4.25
CA ARG A 113 -12.09 -8.50 5.07
C ARG A 113 -11.57 -8.78 6.47
N ILE A 114 -10.32 -9.25 6.59
CA ILE A 114 -9.66 -9.52 7.89
C ILE A 114 -9.67 -8.28 8.77
N ALA A 115 -9.27 -7.13 8.23
CA ALA A 115 -9.06 -5.91 9.01
C ALA A 115 -10.22 -4.90 8.94
N ILE A 116 -11.41 -5.29 8.43
CA ILE A 116 -12.46 -4.32 8.09
C ILE A 116 -12.94 -3.50 9.31
N MET A 117 -13.08 -4.17 10.45
CA MET A 117 -13.52 -3.53 11.70
C MET A 117 -12.39 -2.74 12.35
N ASP A 118 -11.16 -3.26 12.33
CA ASP A 118 -10.00 -2.52 12.86
C ASP A 118 -9.77 -1.21 12.10
N ILE A 119 -9.93 -1.25 10.76
CA ILE A 119 -9.89 -0.05 9.94
C ILE A 119 -11.02 0.88 10.36
N HIS A 120 -12.27 0.42 10.37
CA HIS A 120 -13.43 1.25 10.75
C HIS A 120 -13.23 1.91 12.12
N ASP A 121 -12.75 1.18 13.12
CA ASP A 121 -12.61 1.71 14.48
C ASP A 121 -11.42 2.66 14.65
N SER A 122 -10.47 2.65 13.71
CA SER A 122 -9.35 3.59 13.66
C SER A 122 -9.67 4.95 13.00
N LEU A 123 -10.87 5.13 12.45
CA LEU A 123 -11.26 6.34 11.70
C LEU A 123 -11.93 7.40 12.58
N GLU A 124 -11.84 8.65 12.11
CA GLU A 124 -12.63 9.77 12.64
C GLU A 124 -14.14 9.51 12.48
N PRO A 125 -15.02 10.04 13.36
CA PRO A 125 -16.46 9.75 13.32
C PRO A 125 -17.12 10.00 11.96
N VAL A 126 -16.74 11.07 11.26
CA VAL A 126 -17.26 11.39 9.91
C VAL A 126 -16.86 10.33 8.88
N ASP A 127 -15.62 9.83 8.98
CA ASP A 127 -15.09 8.82 8.09
C ASP A 127 -15.60 7.41 8.44
N ARG A 128 -15.93 7.13 9.71
CA ARG A 128 -16.61 5.87 10.11
C ARG A 128 -17.95 5.70 9.41
N ALA A 129 -18.77 6.75 9.44
CA ALA A 129 -20.08 6.74 8.80
C ALA A 129 -19.96 6.53 7.29
N TYR A 130 -19.08 7.29 6.63
CA TYR A 130 -18.80 7.13 5.19
C TYR A 130 -18.23 5.74 4.87
N PHE A 131 -17.28 5.25 5.66
CA PHE A 131 -16.64 3.95 5.46
C PHE A 131 -17.65 2.82 5.55
N ARG A 132 -18.48 2.79 6.60
CA ARG A 132 -19.53 1.79 6.74
C ARG A 132 -20.47 1.78 5.54
N GLN A 133 -21.06 2.92 5.21
CA GLN A 133 -21.98 3.02 4.07
C GLN A 133 -21.34 2.55 2.75
N SER A 134 -20.12 3.01 2.47
CA SER A 134 -19.43 2.69 1.23
C SER A 134 -18.97 1.22 1.15
N ARG A 135 -18.53 0.63 2.26
CA ARG A 135 -18.00 -0.75 2.28
C ARG A 135 -19.13 -1.77 2.33
N GLU A 136 -20.18 -1.53 3.10
CA GLU A 136 -21.36 -2.42 3.10
C GLU A 136 -22.01 -2.46 1.72
N LYS A 137 -22.10 -1.32 1.02
CA LYS A 137 -22.54 -1.29 -0.39
C LYS A 137 -21.63 -2.09 -1.32
N ARG A 138 -20.31 -2.02 -1.10
CA ARG A 138 -19.32 -2.73 -1.93
C ARG A 138 -19.34 -4.25 -1.70
N PHE A 139 -19.49 -4.68 -0.45
CA PHE A 139 -19.50 -6.10 -0.07
C PHE A 139 -20.89 -6.74 -0.14
N GLY A 140 -21.96 -5.94 -0.18
CA GLY A 140 -23.34 -6.43 -0.21
C GLY A 140 -23.82 -7.01 1.12
N THR A 141 -23.12 -6.75 2.22
CA THR A 141 -23.43 -7.23 3.58
C THR A 141 -22.87 -6.27 4.63
N SER A 142 -23.18 -6.48 5.91
CA SER A 142 -22.67 -5.63 7.01
C SER A 142 -21.16 -5.76 7.19
N LEU A 143 -20.54 -4.76 7.85
CA LEU A 143 -19.12 -4.85 8.20
C LEU A 143 -18.84 -6.03 9.13
N GLU A 144 -19.74 -6.31 10.07
CA GLU A 144 -19.62 -7.39 11.03
C GLU A 144 -19.65 -8.76 10.35
N ALA A 145 -20.57 -8.97 9.38
CA ALA A 145 -20.60 -10.20 8.59
C ALA A 145 -19.37 -10.33 7.68
N THR A 146 -18.87 -9.21 7.16
CA THR A 146 -17.62 -9.17 6.38
C THR A 146 -16.41 -9.56 7.24
N ALA A 147 -16.35 -9.09 8.48
CA ALA A 147 -15.30 -9.42 9.44
C ALA A 147 -15.34 -10.91 9.82
N GLU A 148 -16.53 -11.48 10.03
CA GLU A 148 -16.67 -12.91 10.32
C GLU A 148 -16.17 -13.76 9.15
N ALA A 149 -16.50 -13.40 7.90
CA ALA A 149 -15.94 -14.05 6.72
C ALA A 149 -14.40 -13.90 6.64
N GLY A 150 -13.87 -12.76 7.11
CA GLY A 150 -12.44 -12.49 7.21
C GLY A 150 -11.67 -13.48 8.09
N ARG A 151 -12.33 -14.21 9.01
CA ARG A 151 -11.66 -15.24 9.83
C ARG A 151 -11.15 -16.41 8.99
N VAL A 152 -11.93 -16.83 8.00
CA VAL A 152 -11.52 -17.85 7.03
C VAL A 152 -10.39 -17.33 6.14
N ASP A 153 -10.46 -16.07 5.73
CA ASP A 153 -9.37 -15.44 4.99
C ASP A 153 -8.08 -15.42 5.81
N LEU A 154 -8.15 -15.13 7.12
CA LEU A 154 -6.98 -15.14 8.00
C LEU A 154 -6.31 -16.53 8.05
N GLU A 155 -7.10 -17.59 8.21
CA GLU A 155 -6.60 -18.97 8.23
C GLU A 155 -5.98 -19.39 6.89
N THR A 156 -6.54 -18.92 5.77
CA THR A 156 -6.13 -19.32 4.42
C THR A 156 -5.16 -18.34 3.75
N PHE A 157 -4.91 -17.16 4.36
CA PHE A 157 -4.10 -16.09 3.77
C PHE A 157 -2.72 -16.56 3.35
N SER A 158 -2.09 -17.40 4.18
CA SER A 158 -0.77 -17.98 3.93
C SER A 158 -0.68 -18.66 2.55
N ALA A 159 -1.73 -19.37 2.11
CA ALA A 159 -1.73 -20.06 0.83
C ALA A 159 -1.67 -19.08 -0.37
N THR A 160 -2.19 -17.86 -0.20
CA THR A 160 -2.16 -16.83 -1.25
C THR A 160 -0.74 -16.35 -1.56
N LEU A 161 0.20 -16.53 -0.63
CA LEU A 161 1.59 -16.09 -0.75
C LEU A 161 2.50 -17.13 -1.43
N GLU A 162 1.96 -18.27 -1.85
CA GLU A 162 2.76 -19.35 -2.46
C GLU A 162 3.53 -18.93 -3.72
N PRO A 163 2.96 -18.10 -4.64
CA PRO A 163 3.74 -17.58 -5.78
C PRO A 163 4.96 -16.77 -5.33
N LEU A 164 4.83 -15.99 -4.25
CA LEU A 164 5.92 -15.20 -3.70
C LEU A 164 6.98 -16.10 -3.05
N ARG A 165 6.57 -17.10 -2.26
CA ARG A 165 7.50 -18.11 -1.71
C ARG A 165 8.27 -18.84 -2.79
N HIS A 166 7.59 -19.23 -3.87
CA HIS A 166 8.24 -19.88 -5.00
C HIS A 166 9.31 -18.98 -5.61
N MET A 167 9.00 -17.72 -5.89
CA MET A 167 9.94 -16.75 -6.44
C MET A 167 11.14 -16.51 -5.53
N LEU A 168 10.92 -16.41 -4.21
CA LEU A 168 11.96 -16.17 -3.21
C LEU A 168 13.00 -17.30 -3.08
N LYS A 169 12.75 -18.48 -3.68
CA LYS A 169 13.76 -19.55 -3.81
C LYS A 169 14.88 -19.19 -4.78
N PHE A 170 14.64 -18.26 -5.70
CA PHE A 170 15.53 -17.93 -6.80
C PHE A 170 16.18 -16.55 -6.66
N GLN A 171 15.51 -15.60 -6.01
CA GLN A 171 15.98 -14.22 -5.91
C GLN A 171 15.45 -13.53 -4.65
N PRO A 172 16.16 -12.51 -4.11
CA PRO A 172 15.80 -11.89 -2.84
C PRO A 172 14.64 -10.90 -2.91
N PHE A 173 14.31 -10.38 -4.10
CA PHE A 173 13.22 -9.42 -4.35
C PHE A 173 12.48 -9.78 -5.64
N ILE A 174 11.25 -9.31 -5.83
CA ILE A 174 10.52 -9.44 -7.10
C ILE A 174 11.31 -8.76 -8.23
N GLY A 175 12.01 -7.66 -7.93
CA GLY A 175 12.91 -6.96 -8.84
C GLY A 175 14.25 -7.65 -9.15
N GLY A 176 14.49 -8.88 -8.66
CA GLY A 176 15.75 -9.61 -8.79
C GLY A 176 16.66 -9.38 -7.60
N ASP A 177 17.88 -8.89 -7.84
CA ASP A 177 18.89 -8.64 -6.78
C ASP A 177 18.50 -7.50 -5.83
N GLY A 178 17.59 -6.61 -6.26
CA GLY A 178 17.15 -5.45 -5.48
C GLY A 178 15.67 -5.13 -5.74
N PRO A 179 15.05 -4.33 -4.88
CA PRO A 179 13.63 -4.05 -4.98
C PRO A 179 13.31 -3.16 -6.17
N LEU A 180 12.21 -3.46 -6.86
CA LEU A 180 11.58 -2.59 -7.86
C LEU A 180 10.16 -2.23 -7.42
N PHE A 181 9.43 -1.49 -8.25
CA PHE A 181 8.04 -1.12 -7.94
C PHE A 181 7.13 -2.32 -7.67
N ALA A 182 7.41 -3.48 -8.29
CA ALA A 182 6.70 -4.72 -8.04
C ALA A 182 6.81 -5.19 -6.57
N ASP A 183 7.98 -5.03 -5.93
CA ASP A 183 8.15 -5.29 -4.49
C ASP A 183 7.28 -4.33 -3.68
N TYR A 184 7.25 -3.06 -4.04
CA TYR A 184 6.50 -2.03 -3.32
C TYR A 184 5.00 -2.24 -3.41
N ILE A 185 4.51 -2.80 -4.52
CA ILE A 185 3.12 -3.21 -4.70
C ILE A 185 2.70 -4.23 -3.63
N VAL A 186 3.48 -5.31 -3.49
CA VAL A 186 3.17 -6.40 -2.58
C VAL A 186 3.43 -6.01 -1.13
N PHE A 187 4.54 -5.30 -0.88
CA PHE A 187 4.86 -4.75 0.43
C PHE A 187 3.75 -3.82 0.90
N GLY A 188 3.23 -2.94 0.05
CA GLY A 188 2.16 -2.00 0.40
C GLY A 188 0.92 -2.70 0.96
N ALA A 189 0.52 -3.83 0.37
CA ALA A 189 -0.59 -4.64 0.86
C ALA A 189 -0.33 -5.20 2.27
N LEU A 190 0.84 -5.79 2.50
CA LEU A 190 1.19 -6.38 3.81
C LEU A 190 1.46 -5.31 4.88
N GLN A 191 2.03 -4.17 4.49
CA GLN A 191 2.24 -3.02 5.36
C GLN A 191 0.91 -2.42 5.80
N TRP A 192 -0.10 -2.38 4.93
CA TRP A 192 -1.44 -1.98 5.29
C TRP A 192 -1.99 -2.87 6.41
N ALA A 193 -1.95 -4.19 6.24
CA ALA A 193 -2.38 -5.13 7.28
C ALA A 193 -1.62 -4.92 8.61
N ARG A 194 -0.28 -4.80 8.55
CA ARG A 194 0.58 -4.58 9.73
C ARG A 194 0.21 -3.32 10.51
N ILE A 195 -0.17 -2.24 9.83
CA ILE A 195 -0.45 -0.94 10.47
C ILE A 195 -1.85 -0.91 11.09
N VAL A 196 -2.83 -1.56 10.45
CA VAL A 196 -4.25 -1.39 10.82
C VAL A 196 -4.81 -2.48 11.71
N SER A 197 -4.19 -3.66 11.76
CA SER A 197 -4.78 -4.83 12.42
C SER A 197 -3.76 -5.58 13.28
N PRO A 198 -4.13 -6.03 14.49
CA PRO A 198 -3.26 -6.85 15.34
C PRO A 198 -3.12 -8.30 14.83
N HIS A 199 -3.93 -8.73 13.86
CA HIS A 199 -3.84 -10.06 13.28
C HIS A 199 -2.53 -10.28 12.53
N ARG A 200 -1.83 -11.37 12.87
CA ARG A 200 -0.55 -11.74 12.24
C ARG A 200 -0.80 -12.54 10.96
N LEU A 201 -0.52 -11.93 9.82
CA LEU A 201 -0.67 -12.58 8.51
C LEU A 201 0.56 -13.40 8.09
N LEU A 202 1.74 -13.03 8.59
CA LEU A 202 3.01 -13.65 8.21
C LEU A 202 3.54 -14.50 9.37
N ALA A 203 3.85 -15.77 9.08
CA ALA A 203 4.34 -16.71 10.08
C ALA A 203 5.83 -16.48 10.38
N ALA A 204 6.23 -16.60 11.64
CA ALA A 204 7.65 -16.52 12.01
C ALA A 204 8.44 -17.65 11.32
N GLY A 205 9.59 -17.31 10.73
CA GLY A 205 10.44 -18.25 9.98
C GLY A 205 9.98 -18.57 8.56
N ASP A 206 8.91 -17.94 8.06
CA ASP A 206 8.54 -18.00 6.64
C ASP A 206 9.45 -17.09 5.81
N VAL A 207 9.90 -17.55 4.64
CA VAL A 207 10.73 -16.77 3.71
C VAL A 207 10.08 -15.46 3.26
N VAL A 208 8.74 -15.41 3.22
CA VAL A 208 8.00 -14.16 2.95
C VAL A 208 8.12 -13.19 4.11
N SER A 209 8.14 -13.67 5.36
CA SER A 209 8.42 -12.83 6.52
C SER A 209 9.80 -12.22 6.43
N ASP A 210 10.81 -13.01 6.05
CA ASP A 210 12.18 -12.50 5.87
C ASP A 210 12.26 -11.45 4.75
N TRP A 211 11.59 -11.69 3.61
CA TRP A 211 11.48 -10.69 2.54
C TRP A 211 10.77 -9.42 3.02
N PHE A 212 9.69 -9.55 3.78
CA PHE A 212 8.94 -8.42 4.30
C PHE A 212 9.76 -7.60 5.31
N GLU A 213 10.51 -8.25 6.21
CA GLU A 213 11.46 -7.57 7.11
C GLU A 213 12.56 -6.84 6.33
N ARG A 214 13.13 -7.46 5.28
CA ARG A 214 14.06 -6.76 4.37
C ARG A 214 13.42 -5.52 3.74
N CYS A 215 12.17 -5.61 3.31
CA CYS A 215 11.45 -4.46 2.76
C CYS A 215 11.17 -3.36 3.79
N LEU A 216 10.92 -3.72 5.06
CA LEU A 216 10.75 -2.77 6.16
C LEU A 216 12.01 -1.94 6.39
N ASP A 217 13.19 -2.55 6.22
CA ASP A 217 14.50 -1.94 6.41
C ASP A 217 14.99 -1.09 5.22
N LEU A 218 14.31 -1.16 4.07
CA LEU A 218 14.65 -0.34 2.91
C LEU A 218 14.54 1.16 3.22
N HIS A 219 15.44 1.93 2.59
CA HIS A 219 15.46 3.39 2.62
C HIS A 219 15.46 3.94 4.05
N ASP A 220 16.51 3.58 4.80
CA ASP A 220 16.71 3.96 6.21
C ASP A 220 15.55 3.52 7.13
N GLY A 221 14.99 2.33 6.88
CA GLY A 221 13.90 1.78 7.68
C GLY A 221 12.57 2.50 7.49
N LEU A 222 12.31 3.06 6.30
CA LEU A 222 11.08 3.82 6.03
C LEU A 222 9.82 3.00 6.33
N GLY A 223 9.83 1.69 6.04
CA GLY A 223 8.71 0.80 6.37
C GLY A 223 8.44 0.67 7.87
N ARG A 224 9.47 0.89 8.71
CA ARG A 224 9.38 0.88 10.18
C ARG A 224 9.00 2.23 10.78
N SER A 225 8.92 3.30 9.98
CA SER A 225 8.52 4.65 10.44
C SER A 225 7.11 4.70 11.06
N VAL A 226 6.28 3.69 10.81
CA VAL A 226 4.97 3.50 11.46
C VAL A 226 5.00 2.19 12.24
N THR A 227 4.63 2.23 13.52
CA THR A 227 4.56 1.02 14.36
C THR A 227 3.45 0.08 13.88
N ALA A 228 3.60 -1.22 14.11
CA ALA A 228 2.49 -2.16 13.92
C ALA A 228 1.33 -1.84 14.89
N ALA A 229 0.12 -2.29 14.56
CA ALA A 229 -1.05 -2.21 15.44
C ALA A 229 -0.89 -3.05 16.72
#